data_AF-A0A9D6KU29-F1
#
_entry.id   AF-A0A9D6KU29-F1
#
_cell.length_a   1.000
_cell.length_b   1.000
_cell.length_c   1.000
_cell.angle_alpha   90.00
_cell.angle_beta   90.00
_cell.angle_gamma   90.00
#
_symmetry.space_group_name_H-M   'P 1'
#
loop_
_entity.id
_entity.type
_entity.pdbx_description
1 polymer ?
#
loop_
_entity_poly.entity_id
_entity_poly.type
_entity_poly.pdbx_seq_one_letter_code
_entity_poly.pdbx_strand_id
1 'polypeptide(L)'
;MAAAFSPSRALAGLIAAQRDRWALWTAPAMITGAAWWLTLPVDPPIWAAGTYLATALVLMVGLIAWPSPRHNSFGARFRQVLTAVCALAGAATLGAVAAQIRTASVAQPPFTHGSDPVRVQGWVSDIDSSDSGPRLRILVRGIDGVASPPRFVRVAVRQAGLLSPGRFADCRAVLGPPSGPMAPGAYDFARRAYFERLGATGYAYGRCRPLAFTPPLSWLDAQRLRISAMRADLSAAIQEAAPGRGGAIAAAMITGDTSPIDKDTTTAFRNSGLQHLLSVSGVHMGVVGGLVFAVLTWLLSLISPIALRFPVKKIAAVFALIALAAYLVISGSSVPALRSFIMACVAFGAILLDRPAISIRGVVLSALLVTLILPESVLEPGFQMSFAATAALVTLFELLKRAPHEPNLPAPGLFIGALQGITRGIGSVLLISLVAGLATDPFAIYHFQRFSIYSLPANLIAEPIISFLVAPAASLAAVLAPFGLSDGPLQFMASALELVAAIG
;
A
#
# COMPACT_ATOMS: atom_id res chain seq x y z
N MET A 1 4.64 -31.96 47.09
CA MET A 1 3.26 -31.89 46.59
C MET A 1 3.26 -31.24 45.22
N ALA A 2 3.33 -32.05 44.16
CA ALA A 2 3.29 -31.59 42.78
C ALA A 2 1.82 -31.33 42.38
N ALA A 3 1.49 -30.09 42.03
CA ALA A 3 0.18 -29.75 41.50
C ALA A 3 -0.03 -30.50 40.18
N ALA A 4 -0.99 -31.43 40.15
CA ALA A 4 -1.35 -32.17 38.95
C ALA A 4 -1.74 -31.19 37.83
N PHE A 5 -0.93 -31.16 36.78
CA PHE A 5 -1.23 -30.50 35.50
C PHE A 5 -2.49 -31.13 34.91
N SER A 6 -3.68 -30.62 35.24
CA SER A 6 -4.89 -31.05 34.55
C SER A 6 -4.97 -30.31 33.21
N PRO A 7 -4.97 -31.00 32.07
CA PRO A 7 -5.01 -30.35 30.74
C PRO A 7 -6.22 -29.42 30.59
N SER A 8 -7.31 -29.70 31.30
CA SER A 8 -8.50 -28.84 31.40
C SER A 8 -8.24 -27.47 32.06
N ARG A 9 -7.36 -27.40 33.07
CA ARG A 9 -6.98 -26.14 33.74
C ARG A 9 -5.98 -25.35 32.90
N ALA A 10 -5.03 -26.04 32.27
CA ALA A 10 -4.11 -25.42 31.31
C ALA A 10 -4.86 -24.81 30.12
N LEU A 11 -5.79 -25.56 29.51
CA LEU A 11 -6.64 -25.07 28.42
C LEU A 11 -7.53 -23.89 28.86
N ALA A 12 -8.12 -23.96 30.06
CA ALA A 12 -8.90 -22.85 30.60
C ALA A 12 -8.05 -21.59 30.84
N GLY A 13 -6.81 -21.75 31.30
CA GLY A 13 -5.85 -20.65 31.45
C GLY A 13 -5.48 -20.01 30.12
N LEU A 14 -5.24 -20.83 29.08
CA LEU A 14 -4.94 -20.34 27.73
C LEU A 14 -6.14 -19.62 27.10
N ILE A 15 -7.36 -20.15 27.24
CA ILE A 15 -8.60 -19.52 26.75
C ILE A 15 -8.83 -18.17 27.46
N ALA A 16 -8.65 -18.13 28.78
CA ALA A 16 -8.79 -16.89 29.55
C ALA A 16 -7.74 -15.85 29.13
N ALA A 17 -6.48 -16.26 28.89
CA ALA A 17 -5.41 -15.38 28.44
C ALA A 17 -5.61 -14.83 27.01
N GLN A 18 -6.39 -15.53 26.17
CA GLN A 18 -6.68 -15.14 24.78
C GLN A 18 -8.01 -14.39 24.61
N ARG A 19 -8.84 -14.30 25.66
CA ARG A 19 -10.19 -13.72 25.58
C ARG A 19 -10.22 -12.30 25.02
N ASP A 20 -9.24 -11.46 25.38
CA ASP A 20 -9.14 -10.08 24.89
C ASP A 20 -8.37 -9.95 23.56
N ARG A 21 -7.82 -11.06 23.05
CA ARG A 21 -6.99 -11.12 21.84
C ARG A 21 -7.72 -11.70 20.63
N TRP A 22 -8.90 -12.29 20.80
CA TRP A 22 -9.69 -12.84 19.69
C TRP A 22 -10.05 -11.80 18.63
N ALA A 23 -10.26 -10.55 19.03
CA ALA A 23 -10.47 -9.45 18.09
C ALA A 23 -9.30 -9.30 17.10
N LEU A 24 -8.07 -9.65 17.49
CA LEU A 24 -6.89 -9.56 16.63
C LEU A 24 -6.89 -10.61 15.51
N TRP A 25 -7.61 -11.73 15.71
CA TRP A 25 -7.73 -12.82 14.73
C TRP A 25 -8.78 -12.54 13.65
N THR A 26 -9.59 -11.49 13.80
CA THR A 26 -10.62 -11.12 12.82
C THR A 26 -10.01 -10.73 11.47
N ALA A 27 -8.89 -9.99 11.46
CA ALA A 27 -8.19 -9.64 10.22
C ALA A 27 -7.65 -10.88 9.49
N PRO A 28 -6.85 -11.77 10.13
CA PRO A 28 -6.44 -13.03 9.53
C PRO A 28 -7.62 -13.86 8.98
N ALA A 29 -8.73 -13.96 9.72
CA ALA A 29 -9.90 -14.69 9.27
C ALA A 29 -10.56 -14.05 8.02
N MET A 30 -10.67 -12.73 7.97
CA MET A 30 -11.22 -12.05 6.80
C MET A 30 -10.31 -12.15 5.58
N ILE A 31 -8.99 -12.05 5.79
CA ILE A 31 -7.97 -12.25 4.75
C ILE A 31 -8.07 -13.67 4.19
N THR A 32 -8.18 -14.69 5.05
CA THR A 32 -8.27 -16.09 4.59
C THR A 32 -9.57 -16.35 3.83
N GLY A 33 -10.69 -15.75 4.24
CA GLY A 33 -11.95 -15.84 3.51
C GLY A 33 -11.92 -15.17 2.13
N ALA A 34 -11.32 -13.98 2.02
CA ALA A 34 -11.10 -13.32 0.73
C ALA A 34 -10.16 -14.14 -0.17
N ALA A 35 -9.04 -14.62 0.38
CA ALA A 35 -8.09 -15.46 -0.34
C ALA A 35 -8.75 -16.75 -0.83
N TRP A 36 -9.51 -17.43 0.03
CA TRP A 36 -10.26 -18.64 -0.31
C TRP A 36 -11.13 -18.42 -1.54
N TRP A 37 -12.00 -17.40 -1.52
CA TRP A 37 -12.85 -17.03 -2.64
C TRP A 37 -12.06 -16.85 -3.94
N LEU A 38 -10.99 -16.05 -3.88
CA LEU A 38 -10.18 -15.69 -5.05
C LEU A 38 -9.35 -16.86 -5.59
N THR A 39 -9.11 -17.89 -4.79
CA THR A 39 -8.36 -19.09 -5.21
C THR A 39 -9.24 -20.20 -5.76
N LEU A 40 -10.56 -20.05 -5.70
CA LEU A 40 -11.47 -21.06 -6.25
C LEU A 40 -11.35 -21.12 -7.79
N PRO A 41 -11.39 -22.33 -8.37
CA PRO A 41 -11.30 -22.51 -9.82
C PRO A 41 -12.56 -22.04 -10.56
N VAL A 42 -13.69 -22.00 -9.86
CA VAL A 42 -14.98 -21.56 -10.39
C VAL A 42 -15.62 -20.64 -9.36
N ASP A 43 -16.08 -19.47 -9.80
CA ASP A 43 -16.80 -18.54 -8.95
C ASP A 43 -18.08 -19.19 -8.40
N PRO A 44 -18.25 -19.26 -7.08
CA PRO A 44 -19.51 -19.71 -6.49
C PRO A 44 -20.67 -18.79 -6.89
N PRO A 45 -21.92 -19.28 -6.79
CA PRO A 45 -23.09 -18.46 -7.07
C PRO A 45 -23.09 -17.15 -6.26
N ILE A 46 -23.61 -16.07 -6.86
CA ILE A 46 -23.62 -14.72 -6.25
C ILE A 46 -24.26 -14.71 -4.85
N TRP A 47 -25.23 -15.59 -4.59
CA TRP A 47 -25.91 -15.69 -3.30
C TRP A 47 -25.10 -16.45 -2.22
N ALA A 48 -24.12 -17.29 -2.59
CA ALA A 48 -23.49 -18.22 -1.66
C ALA A 48 -22.77 -17.51 -0.51
N ALA A 49 -21.87 -16.56 -0.80
CA ALA A 49 -21.13 -15.84 0.24
C ALA A 49 -22.05 -15.03 1.18
N GLY A 50 -23.09 -14.39 0.61
CA GLY A 50 -24.09 -13.65 1.40
C GLY A 50 -24.88 -14.53 2.36
N THR A 51 -25.27 -15.74 1.92
CA THR A 51 -25.96 -16.70 2.80
C THR A 51 -25.08 -17.18 3.95
N TYR A 52 -23.79 -17.44 3.70
CA TYR A 52 -22.85 -17.82 4.76
C TYR A 52 -22.59 -16.69 5.76
N LEU A 53 -22.55 -15.43 5.29
CA LEU A 53 -22.43 -14.27 6.19
C LEU A 53 -23.67 -14.11 7.06
N ALA A 54 -24.86 -14.24 6.47
CA ALA A 54 -26.12 -14.14 7.20
C ALA A 54 -26.24 -15.23 8.28
N THR A 55 -25.89 -16.47 7.97
CA THR A 55 -25.92 -17.57 8.94
C THR A 55 -24.91 -17.36 10.06
N ALA A 56 -23.68 -16.91 9.75
CA ALA A 56 -22.67 -16.60 10.76
C ALA A 56 -23.12 -15.49 11.73
N LEU A 57 -23.76 -14.43 11.21
CA LEU A 57 -24.31 -13.34 12.01
C LEU A 57 -25.48 -13.79 12.90
N VAL A 58 -26.42 -14.56 12.35
CA VAL A 58 -27.56 -15.10 13.10
C VAL A 58 -27.08 -16.01 14.24
N LEU A 59 -26.11 -16.90 13.97
CA LEU A 59 -25.52 -17.75 14.99
C LEU A 59 -24.81 -16.93 16.08
N MET A 60 -24.04 -15.91 15.69
CA MET A 60 -23.37 -15.03 16.65
C MET A 60 -24.37 -14.30 17.55
N VAL A 61 -25.40 -13.68 16.96
CA VAL A 61 -26.44 -12.97 17.72
C VAL A 61 -27.19 -13.92 18.63
N GLY A 62 -27.57 -15.11 18.13
CA GLY A 62 -28.21 -16.15 18.93
C GLY A 62 -27.38 -16.59 20.13
N LEU A 63 -26.06 -16.69 19.98
CA LEU A 63 -25.14 -17.06 21.05
C LEU A 63 -24.89 -15.93 22.07
N ILE A 64 -24.91 -14.67 21.63
CA ILE A 64 -24.85 -13.51 22.53
C ILE A 64 -26.14 -13.38 23.33
N ALA A 65 -27.29 -13.57 22.68
CA ALA A 65 -28.62 -13.50 23.28
C ALA A 65 -28.95 -14.70 24.18
N TRP A 66 -28.22 -15.83 24.06
CA TRP A 66 -28.44 -17.03 24.86
C TRP A 66 -28.21 -16.75 26.36
N PRO A 67 -29.25 -16.78 27.21
CA PRO A 67 -29.11 -16.49 28.64
C PRO A 67 -28.22 -17.54 29.32
N SER A 68 -27.18 -17.09 30.03
CA SER A 68 -26.21 -17.98 30.67
C SER A 68 -26.43 -18.07 32.18
N PRO A 69 -26.57 -19.28 32.74
CA PRO A 69 -26.51 -19.49 34.17
C PRO A 69 -25.05 -19.44 34.66
N ARG A 70 -24.82 -18.54 35.65
CA ARG A 70 -23.58 -18.28 36.41
C ARG A 70 -22.29 -18.06 35.58
N HIS A 71 -21.65 -16.91 35.83
CA HIS A 71 -20.51 -16.33 35.10
C HIS A 71 -19.21 -17.19 35.03
N ASN A 72 -19.16 -18.36 35.67
CA ASN A 72 -17.99 -19.24 35.73
C ASN A 72 -18.29 -20.73 35.45
N SER A 73 -19.46 -21.05 34.88
CA SER A 73 -19.82 -22.41 34.49
C SER A 73 -19.08 -22.87 33.22
N PHE A 74 -18.94 -24.18 33.04
CA PHE A 74 -18.42 -24.78 31.79
C PHE A 74 -19.19 -24.26 30.56
N GLY A 75 -20.52 -24.10 30.68
CA GLY A 75 -21.37 -23.54 29.63
C GLY A 75 -21.04 -22.08 29.26
N ALA A 76 -20.66 -21.23 30.23
CA ALA A 76 -20.26 -19.86 29.94
C ALA A 76 -18.95 -19.80 29.12
N ARG A 77 -18.00 -20.70 29.40
CA ARG A 77 -16.73 -20.80 28.63
C ARG A 77 -16.96 -21.37 27.24
N PHE A 78 -17.77 -22.43 27.13
CA PHE A 78 -18.15 -23.02 25.86
C PHE A 78 -18.83 -22.00 24.94
N ARG A 79 -19.77 -21.22 25.48
CA ARG A 79 -20.43 -20.13 24.75
C ARG A 79 -19.43 -19.07 24.27
N GLN A 80 -18.47 -18.65 25.10
CA GLN A 80 -17.45 -17.68 24.70
C GLN A 80 -16.60 -18.17 23.52
N VAL A 81 -16.14 -19.42 23.59
CA VAL A 81 -15.40 -20.04 22.48
C VAL A 81 -16.26 -20.09 21.22
N LEU A 82 -17.53 -20.51 21.34
CA LEU A 82 -18.44 -20.60 20.20
C LEU A 82 -18.74 -19.23 19.59
N THR A 83 -18.95 -18.18 20.41
CA THR A 83 -19.10 -16.81 19.92
C THR A 83 -17.85 -16.33 19.18
N ALA A 84 -16.66 -16.69 19.65
CA ALA A 84 -15.40 -16.34 18.97
C ALA A 84 -15.28 -17.05 17.63
N VAL A 85 -15.59 -18.36 17.58
CA VAL A 85 -15.60 -19.14 16.34
C VAL A 85 -16.60 -18.56 15.33
N CYS A 86 -17.82 -18.24 15.77
CA CYS A 86 -18.80 -17.59 14.90
C CYS A 86 -18.35 -16.20 14.43
N ALA A 87 -17.64 -15.43 15.27
CA ALA A 87 -17.07 -14.15 14.87
C ALA A 87 -15.96 -14.28 13.82
N LEU A 88 -15.08 -15.27 13.97
CA LEU A 88 -14.04 -15.56 12.98
C LEU A 88 -14.64 -16.08 11.68
N ALA A 89 -15.64 -16.95 11.73
CA ALA A 89 -16.38 -17.40 10.56
C ALA A 89 -17.13 -16.24 9.87
N GLY A 90 -17.74 -15.35 10.65
CA GLY A 90 -18.35 -14.11 10.16
C GLY A 90 -17.34 -13.19 9.47
N ALA A 91 -16.16 -13.00 10.05
CA ALA A 91 -15.09 -12.24 9.42
C ALA A 91 -14.62 -12.88 8.11
N ALA A 92 -14.43 -14.21 8.08
CA ALA A 92 -14.04 -14.92 6.86
C ALA A 92 -15.09 -14.80 5.74
N THR A 93 -16.36 -15.02 6.07
CA THR A 93 -17.45 -14.87 5.10
C THR A 93 -17.59 -13.43 4.61
N LEU A 94 -17.36 -12.43 5.45
CA LEU A 94 -17.31 -11.03 5.04
C LEU A 94 -16.20 -10.75 4.02
N GLY A 95 -15.02 -11.36 4.21
CA GLY A 95 -13.92 -11.29 3.24
C GLY A 95 -14.27 -11.93 1.90
N ALA A 96 -14.94 -13.09 1.93
CA ALA A 96 -15.43 -13.75 0.72
C ALA A 96 -16.51 -12.92 -0.02
N VAL A 97 -17.43 -12.31 0.73
CA VAL A 97 -18.45 -11.39 0.16
C VAL A 97 -17.78 -10.17 -0.46
N ALA A 98 -16.78 -9.57 0.20
CA ALA A 98 -16.04 -8.44 -0.36
C ALA A 98 -15.37 -8.85 -1.69
N ALA A 99 -14.68 -10.00 -1.71
CA ALA A 99 -14.05 -10.54 -2.92
C ALA A 99 -15.06 -10.78 -4.05
N GLN A 100 -16.22 -11.36 -3.73
CA GLN A 100 -17.30 -11.59 -4.70
C GLN A 100 -17.86 -10.29 -5.29
N ILE A 101 -18.20 -9.31 -4.45
CA ILE A 101 -18.69 -8.00 -4.88
C ILE A 101 -17.64 -7.35 -5.78
N ARG A 102 -16.37 -7.44 -5.39
CA ARG A 102 -15.27 -6.87 -6.16
C ARG A 102 -15.13 -7.52 -7.52
N THR A 103 -15.09 -8.85 -7.60
CA THR A 103 -15.05 -9.62 -8.87
C THR A 103 -16.20 -9.21 -9.78
N ALA A 104 -17.44 -9.20 -9.27
CA ALA A 104 -18.60 -8.77 -10.06
C ALA A 104 -18.51 -7.30 -10.51
N SER A 105 -18.00 -6.40 -9.67
CA SER A 105 -17.90 -4.97 -9.98
C SER A 105 -16.89 -4.63 -11.07
N VAL A 106 -15.90 -5.50 -11.32
CA VAL A 106 -14.85 -5.28 -12.32
C VAL A 106 -14.98 -6.18 -13.54
N ALA A 107 -15.99 -7.06 -13.58
CA ALA A 107 -16.23 -7.97 -14.67
C ALA A 107 -16.34 -7.24 -16.03
N GLN A 108 -15.66 -7.78 -17.03
CA GLN A 108 -15.69 -7.32 -18.42
C GLN A 108 -15.85 -8.51 -19.36
N PRO A 109 -16.44 -8.33 -20.55
CA PRO A 109 -16.42 -9.35 -21.58
C PRO A 109 -14.97 -9.76 -21.89
N PRO A 110 -14.67 -11.06 -22.02
CA PRO A 110 -13.34 -11.50 -22.38
C PRO A 110 -12.98 -10.97 -23.78
N PHE A 111 -11.74 -10.50 -23.94
CA PHE A 111 -11.25 -10.07 -25.24
C PHE A 111 -10.88 -11.30 -26.08
N THR A 112 -11.75 -11.66 -27.01
CA THR A 112 -11.57 -12.78 -27.95
C THR A 112 -11.46 -12.24 -29.36
N HIS A 113 -10.34 -11.57 -29.67
CA HIS A 113 -10.05 -11.13 -31.04
C HIS A 113 -8.82 -11.85 -31.57
N GLY A 114 -8.80 -12.05 -32.89
CA GLY A 114 -7.76 -12.82 -33.57
C GLY A 114 -6.40 -12.12 -33.57
N SER A 115 -5.40 -12.79 -34.13
CA SER A 115 -4.01 -12.30 -34.25
C SER A 115 -3.85 -11.11 -35.21
N ASP A 116 -4.94 -10.60 -35.77
CA ASP A 116 -4.93 -9.57 -36.80
C ASP A 116 -4.67 -8.18 -36.20
N PRO A 117 -3.89 -7.32 -36.89
CA PRO A 117 -3.68 -5.95 -36.43
C PRO A 117 -4.96 -5.12 -36.49
N VAL A 118 -5.49 -4.77 -35.32
CA VAL A 118 -6.68 -3.92 -35.16
C VAL A 118 -6.28 -2.48 -34.81
N ARG A 119 -7.16 -1.52 -35.13
CA ARG A 119 -6.98 -0.14 -34.68
C ARG A 119 -7.57 0.02 -33.28
N VAL A 120 -6.79 0.62 -32.39
CA VAL A 120 -7.14 0.90 -31.00
C VAL A 120 -7.09 2.40 -30.81
N GLN A 121 -8.23 2.97 -30.43
CA GLN A 121 -8.36 4.40 -30.19
C GLN A 121 -8.74 4.66 -28.74
N GLY A 122 -8.07 5.63 -28.12
CA GLY A 122 -8.32 5.95 -26.72
C GLY A 122 -7.35 6.98 -26.17
N TRP A 123 -7.39 7.19 -24.86
CA TRP A 123 -6.52 8.13 -24.17
C TRP A 123 -5.40 7.40 -23.45
N VAL A 124 -4.18 7.91 -23.55
CA VAL A 124 -3.06 7.40 -22.74
C VAL A 124 -3.34 7.76 -21.29
N SER A 125 -3.62 6.78 -20.45
CA SER A 125 -3.84 6.99 -19.02
C SER A 125 -2.54 6.97 -18.24
N ASP A 126 -1.58 6.16 -18.67
CA ASP A 126 -0.28 5.98 -18.02
C ASP A 126 0.75 5.40 -18.99
N ILE A 127 2.03 5.53 -18.67
CA ILE A 127 3.15 4.96 -19.43
C ILE A 127 4.08 4.21 -18.49
N ASP A 128 4.09 2.88 -18.59
CA ASP A 128 5.01 2.04 -17.82
C ASP A 128 6.33 1.86 -18.58
N SER A 129 7.47 1.91 -17.89
CA SER A 129 8.75 1.45 -18.44
C SER A 129 8.83 -0.09 -18.36
N SER A 130 9.44 -0.70 -19.38
CA SER A 130 9.70 -2.14 -19.41
C SER A 130 11.01 -2.45 -20.13
N ASP A 131 11.53 -3.66 -19.91
CA ASP A 131 12.74 -4.16 -20.57
C ASP A 131 12.66 -4.09 -22.10
N SER A 132 11.48 -4.25 -22.67
CA SER A 132 11.24 -4.24 -24.12
C SER A 132 10.83 -2.88 -24.70
N GLY A 133 10.82 -1.81 -23.89
CA GLY A 133 10.39 -0.46 -24.26
C GLY A 133 9.15 0.02 -23.50
N PRO A 134 8.68 1.25 -23.77
CA PRO A 134 7.53 1.83 -23.08
C PRO A 134 6.24 1.07 -23.38
N ARG A 135 5.38 0.94 -22.38
CA ARG A 135 4.06 0.30 -22.48
C ARG A 135 2.99 1.34 -22.16
N LEU A 136 2.19 1.68 -23.16
CA LEU A 136 1.10 2.63 -23.03
C LEU A 136 -0.10 1.91 -22.42
N ARG A 137 -0.61 2.41 -21.29
CA ARG A 137 -1.93 2.03 -20.79
C ARG A 137 -2.95 2.98 -21.42
N ILE A 138 -3.85 2.43 -22.23
CA ILE A 138 -4.83 3.18 -23.00
C ILE A 138 -6.22 2.96 -22.39
N LEU A 139 -6.89 4.04 -21.98
CA LEU A 139 -8.32 4.06 -21.71
C LEU A 139 -9.04 4.02 -23.06
N VAL A 140 -9.69 2.90 -23.36
CA VAL A 140 -10.22 2.62 -24.69
C VAL A 140 -11.49 3.41 -24.95
N ARG A 141 -11.55 4.05 -26.12
CA ARG A 141 -12.77 4.58 -26.72
C ARG A 141 -13.42 3.57 -27.66
N GLY A 142 -12.60 2.91 -28.47
CA GLY A 142 -13.06 1.92 -29.45
C GLY A 142 -11.92 1.05 -29.96
N ILE A 143 -12.27 -0.16 -30.38
CA ILE A 143 -11.39 -1.08 -31.09
C ILE A 143 -12.15 -1.54 -32.33
N ASP A 144 -11.52 -1.44 -33.50
CA ASP A 144 -12.13 -1.85 -34.76
C ASP A 144 -12.58 -3.32 -34.70
N GLY A 145 -13.84 -3.58 -35.06
CA GLY A 145 -14.40 -4.93 -35.06
C GLY A 145 -14.78 -5.50 -33.68
N VAL A 146 -14.77 -4.68 -32.62
CA VAL A 146 -15.14 -5.08 -31.26
C VAL A 146 -16.34 -4.27 -30.78
N ALA A 147 -17.48 -4.92 -30.59
CA ALA A 147 -18.71 -4.24 -30.13
C ALA A 147 -18.60 -3.71 -28.69
N SER A 148 -17.99 -4.50 -27.80
CA SER A 148 -17.83 -4.17 -26.37
C SER A 148 -16.36 -4.19 -25.98
N PRO A 149 -15.61 -3.10 -26.25
CA PRO A 149 -14.18 -3.07 -25.94
C PRO A 149 -13.91 -3.09 -24.43
N PRO A 150 -12.79 -3.69 -24.00
CA PRO A 150 -12.36 -3.63 -22.60
C PRO A 150 -12.02 -2.19 -22.20
N ARG A 151 -12.12 -1.87 -20.91
CA ARG A 151 -11.90 -0.49 -20.43
C ARG A 151 -10.46 -0.02 -20.64
N PHE A 152 -9.50 -0.87 -20.31
CA PHE A 152 -8.08 -0.57 -20.49
C PHE A 152 -7.42 -1.63 -21.35
N VAL A 153 -6.47 -1.18 -22.18
CA VAL A 153 -5.57 -2.02 -22.96
C VAL A 153 -4.14 -1.55 -22.73
N ARG A 154 -3.19 -2.47 -22.66
CA ARG A 154 -1.76 -2.16 -22.54
C ARG A 154 -1.05 -2.52 -23.83
N VAL A 155 -0.45 -1.53 -24.47
CA VAL A 155 0.23 -1.66 -25.76
C VAL A 155 1.71 -1.33 -25.61
N ALA A 156 2.57 -2.31 -25.86
CA ALA A 156 4.01 -2.09 -25.96
C ALA A 156 4.33 -1.32 -27.25
N VAL A 157 5.10 -0.23 -27.13
CA VAL A 157 5.53 0.60 -28.26
C VAL A 157 7.04 0.74 -28.24
N ARG A 158 7.67 0.86 -29.41
CA ARG A 158 9.13 1.01 -29.51
C ARG A 158 9.60 2.35 -28.90
N GLN A 159 8.83 3.41 -29.12
CA GLN A 159 9.05 4.74 -28.58
C GLN A 159 7.68 5.40 -28.34
N ALA A 160 7.49 6.06 -27.20
CA ALA A 160 6.28 6.81 -26.92
C ALA A 160 6.20 8.09 -27.77
N GLY A 161 7.33 8.76 -28.00
CA GLY A 161 7.40 9.98 -28.82
C GLY A 161 6.55 11.10 -28.22
N LEU A 162 5.61 11.64 -29.00
CA LEU A 162 4.70 12.72 -28.61
C LEU A 162 3.51 12.25 -27.74
N LEU A 163 3.43 10.96 -27.42
CA LEU A 163 2.35 10.41 -26.61
C LEU A 163 2.70 10.58 -25.13
N SER A 164 1.98 11.46 -24.45
CA SER A 164 2.04 11.67 -23.01
C SER A 164 0.70 11.32 -22.35
N PRO A 165 0.69 10.99 -21.05
CA PRO A 165 -0.54 10.79 -20.30
C PRO A 165 -1.53 11.96 -20.48
N GLY A 166 -2.80 11.63 -20.67
CA GLY A 166 -3.89 12.58 -20.98
C GLY A 166 -4.11 12.84 -22.48
N ARG A 167 -3.19 12.47 -23.37
CA ARG A 167 -3.34 12.65 -24.83
C ARG A 167 -4.11 11.50 -25.48
N PHE A 168 -4.78 11.79 -26.60
CA PHE A 168 -5.46 10.78 -27.41
C PHE A 168 -4.48 10.06 -28.33
N ALA A 169 -4.50 8.73 -28.32
CA ALA A 169 -3.68 7.86 -29.12
C ALA A 169 -4.52 7.06 -30.12
N ASP A 170 -4.04 6.99 -31.36
CA ASP A 170 -4.49 6.03 -32.37
C ASP A 170 -3.34 5.06 -32.67
N CYS A 171 -3.51 3.82 -32.27
CA CYS A 171 -2.52 2.77 -32.41
C CYS A 171 -3.07 1.62 -33.26
N ARG A 172 -2.33 1.21 -34.29
CA ARG A 172 -2.54 -0.10 -34.90
C ARG A 172 -1.79 -1.12 -34.06
N ALA A 173 -2.47 -2.10 -33.49
CA ALA A 173 -1.87 -3.05 -32.54
C ALA A 173 -2.40 -4.47 -32.73
N VAL A 174 -1.56 -5.45 -32.43
CA VAL A 174 -2.00 -6.84 -32.27
C VAL A 174 -2.26 -7.04 -30.79
N LEU A 175 -3.51 -7.38 -30.45
CA LEU A 175 -3.97 -7.54 -29.08
C LEU A 175 -4.33 -8.99 -28.80
N GLY A 176 -4.05 -9.44 -27.58
CA GLY A 176 -4.49 -10.72 -27.07
C GLY A 176 -4.98 -10.59 -25.62
N PRO A 177 -5.64 -11.64 -25.10
CA PRO A 177 -5.97 -11.70 -23.68
C PRO A 177 -4.68 -11.62 -22.84
N PRO A 178 -4.73 -11.04 -21.63
CA PRO A 178 -3.62 -11.07 -20.69
C PRO A 178 -3.12 -12.51 -20.46
N SER A 179 -1.80 -12.70 -20.43
CA SER A 179 -1.21 -14.02 -20.23
C SER A 179 -1.54 -14.58 -18.84
N GLY A 180 -1.99 -15.83 -18.80
CA GLY A 180 -2.17 -16.58 -17.56
C GLY A 180 -0.85 -16.93 -16.86
N PRO A 181 -0.91 -17.63 -15.72
CA PRO A 181 0.28 -18.07 -14.99
C PRO A 181 1.12 -19.04 -15.84
N MET A 182 2.44 -18.86 -15.80
CA MET A 182 3.41 -19.68 -16.56
C MET A 182 3.52 -21.14 -16.05
N ALA A 183 3.12 -21.38 -14.81
CA ALA A 183 3.10 -22.69 -14.17
C ALA A 183 2.02 -22.74 -13.07
N PRO A 184 1.53 -23.92 -12.68
CA PRO A 184 0.61 -24.05 -11.55
C PRO A 184 1.18 -23.42 -10.28
N GLY A 185 0.41 -22.54 -9.64
CA GLY A 185 0.82 -21.81 -8.43
C GLY A 185 1.80 -20.64 -8.66
N ALA A 186 2.23 -20.37 -9.90
CA ALA A 186 3.04 -19.21 -10.22
C ALA A 186 2.23 -17.90 -10.23
N TYR A 187 2.94 -16.77 -10.37
CA TYR A 187 2.32 -15.46 -10.48
C TYR A 187 1.30 -15.39 -11.62
N ASP A 188 0.05 -15.03 -11.28
CA ASP A 188 -1.07 -14.95 -12.20
C ASP A 188 -1.28 -13.49 -12.65
N PHE A 189 -0.65 -13.12 -13.78
CA PHE A 189 -0.79 -11.78 -14.35
C PHE A 189 -2.22 -11.51 -14.85
N ALA A 190 -2.90 -12.51 -15.42
CA ALA A 190 -4.25 -12.36 -15.94
C ALA A 190 -5.26 -11.96 -14.85
N ARG A 191 -5.13 -12.53 -13.65
CA ARG A 191 -5.95 -12.14 -12.49
C ARG A 191 -5.73 -10.69 -12.09
N ARG A 192 -4.48 -10.25 -11.98
CA ARG A 192 -4.19 -8.84 -11.68
C ARG A 192 -4.74 -7.92 -12.76
N ALA A 193 -4.56 -8.29 -14.03
CA ALA A 193 -5.10 -7.56 -15.18
C ALA A 193 -6.64 -7.45 -15.10
N TYR A 194 -7.34 -8.52 -14.71
CA TYR A 194 -8.78 -8.53 -14.50
C TYR A 194 -9.23 -7.50 -13.45
N PHE A 195 -8.63 -7.49 -12.26
CA PHE A 195 -8.98 -6.53 -11.21
C PHE A 195 -8.60 -5.08 -11.55
N GLU A 196 -7.57 -4.89 -12.36
CA GLU A 196 -7.19 -3.58 -12.92
C GLU A 196 -8.05 -3.17 -14.13
N ARG A 197 -9.04 -3.98 -14.55
CA ARG A 197 -9.86 -3.78 -15.77
C ARG A 197 -9.03 -3.66 -17.05
N LEU A 198 -7.87 -4.31 -17.07
CA LEU A 198 -6.97 -4.47 -18.20
C LEU A 198 -7.38 -5.71 -18.99
N GLY A 199 -8.24 -5.52 -20.01
CA GLY A 199 -8.85 -6.63 -20.72
C GLY A 199 -8.04 -7.17 -21.90
N ALA A 200 -7.05 -6.43 -22.40
CA ALA A 200 -6.14 -6.91 -23.43
C ALA A 200 -4.72 -6.34 -23.28
N THR A 201 -3.75 -7.12 -23.73
CA THR A 201 -2.34 -6.72 -23.82
C THR A 201 -1.80 -7.03 -25.21
N GLY A 202 -0.86 -6.23 -25.69
CA GLY A 202 -0.32 -6.43 -27.02
C GLY A 202 0.83 -5.49 -27.35
N TYR A 203 1.16 -5.43 -28.64
CA TYR A 203 2.21 -4.56 -29.16
C TYR A 203 1.69 -3.75 -30.35
N ALA A 204 2.18 -2.51 -30.47
CA ALA A 204 1.84 -1.66 -31.59
C ALA A 204 2.61 -2.10 -32.84
N TYR A 205 1.88 -2.16 -33.95
CA TYR A 205 2.43 -2.30 -35.28
C TYR A 205 2.70 -0.91 -35.86
N GLY A 206 3.96 -0.49 -35.84
CA GLY A 206 4.38 0.85 -36.28
C GLY A 206 4.27 1.93 -35.20
N ARG A 207 4.14 3.19 -35.63
CA ARG A 207 4.04 4.34 -34.71
C ARG A 207 2.59 4.64 -34.39
N CYS A 208 2.27 4.73 -33.10
CA CYS A 208 1.01 5.31 -32.64
C CYS A 208 1.00 6.82 -32.95
N ARG A 209 -0.14 7.33 -33.42
CA ARG A 209 -0.29 8.75 -33.78
C ARG A 209 -1.05 9.50 -32.68
N PRO A 210 -0.57 10.67 -32.23
CA PRO A 210 -1.38 11.56 -31.42
C PRO A 210 -2.49 12.15 -32.29
N LEU A 211 -3.72 12.15 -31.80
CA LEU A 211 -4.85 12.85 -32.44
C LEU A 211 -5.28 14.05 -31.59
N ALA A 212 -6.06 14.95 -32.20
CA ALA A 212 -6.66 16.08 -31.51
C ALA A 212 -7.46 15.61 -30.29
N PHE A 213 -7.38 16.39 -29.22
CA PHE A 213 -8.04 16.05 -27.95
C PHE A 213 -9.55 15.92 -28.17
N THR A 214 -10.06 14.70 -27.99
CA THR A 214 -11.49 14.48 -27.80
C THR A 214 -11.75 14.33 -26.31
N PRO A 215 -12.74 15.02 -25.73
CA PRO A 215 -13.07 14.82 -24.33
C PRO A 215 -13.61 13.39 -24.09
N PRO A 216 -13.26 12.74 -22.98
CA PRO A 216 -13.82 11.44 -22.63
C PRO A 216 -15.31 11.57 -22.28
N LEU A 217 -16.04 10.46 -22.41
CA LEU A 217 -17.49 10.42 -22.22
C LEU A 217 -17.92 10.60 -20.76
N SER A 218 -17.08 10.20 -19.81
CA SER A 218 -17.36 10.29 -18.37
C SER A 218 -16.58 11.42 -17.71
N TRP A 219 -17.25 12.20 -16.85
CA TRP A 219 -16.59 13.21 -16.01
C TRP A 219 -15.48 12.61 -15.15
N LEU A 220 -15.69 11.40 -14.60
CA LEU A 220 -14.67 10.71 -13.79
C LEU A 220 -13.43 10.37 -14.62
N ASP A 221 -13.61 9.94 -15.86
CA ASP A 221 -12.49 9.65 -16.75
C ASP A 221 -11.78 10.92 -17.20
N ALA A 222 -12.50 12.04 -17.38
CA ALA A 222 -11.89 13.35 -17.61
C ALA A 222 -10.99 13.78 -16.44
N GLN A 223 -11.45 13.65 -15.20
CA GLN A 223 -10.64 13.99 -14.03
C GLN A 223 -9.42 13.08 -13.91
N ARG A 224 -9.57 11.77 -14.13
CA ARG A 224 -8.45 10.83 -14.12
C ARG A 224 -7.38 11.20 -15.15
N LEU A 225 -7.78 11.49 -16.38
CA LEU A 225 -6.84 11.88 -17.43
C LEU A 225 -6.17 13.23 -17.16
N ARG A 226 -6.89 14.18 -16.56
CA ARG A 226 -6.31 15.45 -16.11
C ARG A 226 -5.27 15.25 -15.01
N ILE A 227 -5.55 14.38 -14.05
CA ILE A 227 -4.59 14.03 -12.98
C ILE A 227 -3.37 13.33 -13.60
N SER A 228 -3.56 12.37 -14.51
CA SER A 228 -2.46 11.71 -15.20
C SER A 228 -1.60 12.70 -16.00
N ALA A 229 -2.21 13.64 -16.71
CA ALA A 229 -1.48 14.69 -17.42
C ALA A 229 -0.69 15.59 -16.46
N MET A 230 -1.34 16.10 -15.40
CA MET A 230 -0.69 16.90 -14.37
C MET A 230 0.50 16.16 -13.72
N ARG A 231 0.37 14.85 -13.49
CA ARG A 231 1.46 14.01 -12.97
C ARG A 231 2.63 13.93 -13.94
N ALA A 232 2.37 13.73 -15.23
CA ALA A 232 3.39 13.72 -16.26
C ALA A 232 4.10 15.08 -16.38
N ASP A 233 3.34 16.17 -16.33
CA ASP A 233 3.88 17.53 -16.35
C ASP A 233 4.74 17.82 -15.11
N LEU A 234 4.31 17.37 -13.93
CA LEU A 234 5.07 17.48 -12.68
C LEU A 234 6.35 16.63 -12.72
N SER A 235 6.28 15.41 -13.26
CA SER A 235 7.44 14.54 -13.47
C SER A 235 8.48 15.20 -14.38
N ALA A 236 8.03 15.82 -15.48
CA ALA A 236 8.89 16.56 -16.39
C ALA A 236 9.52 17.80 -15.71
N ALA A 237 8.73 18.57 -14.96
CA ALA A 237 9.22 19.75 -14.24
C ALA A 237 10.28 19.40 -13.18
N ILE A 238 10.10 18.29 -12.45
CA ILE A 238 11.11 17.80 -11.48
C ILE A 238 12.40 17.44 -12.19
N GLN A 239 12.33 16.75 -13.33
CA GLN A 239 13.51 16.37 -14.11
C GLN A 239 14.22 17.57 -14.75
N GLU A 240 13.48 18.62 -15.09
CA GLU A 240 14.05 19.87 -15.58
C GLU A 240 14.77 20.63 -14.46
N ALA A 241 14.15 20.73 -13.28
CA ALA A 241 14.74 21.41 -12.11
C ALA A 241 15.95 20.66 -11.54
N ALA A 242 15.96 19.33 -11.63
CA ALA A 242 17.00 18.45 -11.12
C ALA A 242 17.32 17.34 -12.13
N PRO A 243 18.19 17.59 -13.13
CA PRO A 243 18.53 16.60 -14.13
C PRO A 243 19.40 15.47 -13.56
N GLY A 244 19.29 14.27 -14.16
CA GLY A 244 20.09 13.09 -13.81
C GLY A 244 19.31 12.03 -13.04
N ARG A 245 20.03 11.04 -12.51
CA ARG A 245 19.44 9.85 -11.90
C ARG A 245 18.67 10.18 -10.61
N GLY A 246 19.23 11.03 -9.74
CA GLY A 246 18.54 11.53 -8.55
C GLY A 246 17.21 12.23 -8.86
N GLY A 247 17.14 12.97 -9.98
CA GLY A 247 15.92 13.60 -10.49
C GLY A 247 14.86 12.60 -10.98
N ALA A 248 15.29 11.55 -11.67
CA ALA A 248 14.40 10.46 -12.08
C ALA A 248 13.81 9.71 -10.87
N ILE A 249 14.63 9.46 -9.84
CA ILE A 249 14.17 8.83 -8.59
C ILE A 249 13.23 9.78 -7.84
N ALA A 250 13.54 11.07 -7.78
CA ALA A 250 12.69 12.10 -7.21
C ALA A 250 11.31 12.17 -7.86
N ALA A 251 11.26 12.16 -9.20
CA ALA A 251 10.03 12.15 -9.97
C ALA A 251 9.19 10.90 -9.66
N ALA A 252 9.82 9.73 -9.57
CA ALA A 252 9.14 8.49 -9.19
C ALA A 252 8.60 8.51 -7.76
N MET A 253 9.34 9.06 -6.80
CA MET A 253 8.91 9.13 -5.41
C MET A 253 7.73 10.10 -5.21
N ILE A 254 7.74 11.25 -5.89
CA ILE A 254 6.70 12.27 -5.73
C ILE A 254 5.45 11.95 -6.56
N THR A 255 5.65 11.61 -7.84
CA THR A 255 4.55 11.46 -8.80
C THR A 255 4.15 10.01 -9.01
N GLY A 256 4.97 9.04 -8.60
CA GLY A 256 4.78 7.63 -8.93
C GLY A 256 5.23 7.24 -10.34
N ASP A 257 5.79 8.18 -11.12
CA ASP A 257 6.27 7.93 -12.49
C ASP A 257 7.67 7.33 -12.50
N THR A 258 7.76 6.03 -12.76
CA THR A 258 9.03 5.29 -12.86
C THR A 258 9.57 5.23 -14.29
N SER A 259 8.88 5.83 -15.26
CA SER A 259 9.32 5.84 -16.67
C SER A 259 10.71 6.47 -16.90
N PRO A 260 11.17 7.46 -16.11
CA PRO A 260 12.48 8.08 -16.32
C PRO A 260 13.66 7.30 -15.73
N ILE A 261 13.40 6.30 -14.88
CA ILE A 261 14.45 5.54 -14.20
C ILE A 261 15.07 4.54 -15.18
N ASP A 262 16.39 4.54 -15.29
CA ASP A 262 17.12 3.60 -16.13
C ASP A 262 17.13 2.18 -15.55
N LYS A 263 17.46 1.21 -16.40
CA LYS A 263 17.42 -0.22 -16.04
C LYS A 263 18.52 -0.61 -15.06
N ASP A 264 19.67 0.04 -15.12
CA ASP A 264 20.80 -0.28 -14.26
C ASP A 264 20.48 0.14 -12.83
N THR A 265 19.91 1.33 -12.66
CA THR A 265 19.37 1.82 -11.38
C THR A 265 18.27 0.93 -10.84
N THR A 266 17.31 0.52 -11.66
CA THR A 266 16.25 -0.40 -11.23
C THR A 266 16.84 -1.74 -10.78
N THR A 267 17.86 -2.24 -11.47
CA THR A 267 18.52 -3.51 -11.12
C THR A 267 19.34 -3.40 -9.85
N ALA A 268 20.06 -2.30 -9.67
CA ALA A 268 20.84 -1.95 -8.49
C ALA A 268 19.94 -1.91 -7.23
N PHE A 269 18.84 -1.15 -7.28
CA PHE A 269 17.85 -1.09 -6.19
C PHE A 269 17.22 -2.45 -5.89
N ARG A 270 16.99 -3.28 -6.91
CA ARG A 270 16.49 -4.64 -6.71
C ARG A 270 17.50 -5.56 -6.05
N ASN A 271 18.80 -5.43 -6.35
CA ASN A 271 19.86 -6.26 -5.81
C ASN A 271 20.27 -5.85 -4.38
N SER A 272 20.16 -4.56 -4.06
CA SER A 272 20.39 -4.02 -2.71
C SER A 272 19.17 -4.13 -1.78
N GLY A 273 18.01 -4.54 -2.31
CA GLY A 273 16.76 -4.63 -1.55
C GLY A 273 16.04 -3.28 -1.36
N LEU A 274 16.55 -2.22 -1.98
CA LEU A 274 16.02 -0.86 -1.94
C LEU A 274 14.86 -0.61 -2.92
N GLN A 275 14.46 -1.60 -3.73
CA GLN A 275 13.37 -1.47 -4.72
C GLN A 275 12.08 -0.87 -4.16
N HIS A 276 11.78 -1.12 -2.89
CA HIS A 276 10.59 -0.60 -2.22
C HIS A 276 10.62 0.94 -2.05
N LEU A 277 11.78 1.58 -2.19
CA LEU A 277 11.95 3.04 -2.16
C LEU A 277 11.59 3.71 -3.49
N LEU A 278 11.68 3.00 -4.61
CA LEU A 278 11.30 3.53 -5.93
C LEU A 278 9.78 3.66 -6.12
N SER A 279 9.00 3.04 -5.24
CA SER A 279 7.55 3.17 -5.20
C SER A 279 7.16 4.03 -4.01
N VAL A 280 6.08 4.79 -4.18
CA VAL A 280 5.40 5.47 -3.08
C VAL A 280 5.06 4.42 -2.01
N SER A 281 5.71 4.53 -0.85
CA SER A 281 5.67 3.54 0.22
C SER A 281 4.97 4.08 1.47
N GLY A 282 4.69 3.20 2.43
CA GLY A 282 4.10 3.59 3.72
C GLY A 282 4.95 4.53 4.53
N VAL A 283 6.28 4.45 4.39
CA VAL A 283 7.21 5.37 5.04
C VAL A 283 6.99 6.79 4.51
N HIS A 284 6.89 6.97 3.19
CA HIS A 284 6.62 8.28 2.58
C HIS A 284 5.32 8.90 3.10
N MET A 285 4.23 8.12 3.11
CA MET A 285 2.94 8.58 3.65
C MET A 285 3.03 8.89 5.15
N GLY A 286 3.74 8.07 5.92
CA GLY A 286 3.96 8.30 7.35
C GLY A 286 4.75 9.56 7.64
N VAL A 287 5.83 9.80 6.88
CA VAL A 287 6.69 10.98 7.05
C VAL A 287 5.97 12.26 6.60
N VAL A 288 5.35 12.27 5.42
CA VAL A 288 4.58 13.43 4.93
C VAL A 288 3.45 13.78 5.90
N GLY A 289 2.64 12.79 6.30
CA GLY A 289 1.55 13.00 7.23
C GLY A 289 2.04 13.45 8.61
N GLY A 290 3.10 12.81 9.13
CA GLY A 290 3.71 13.13 10.41
C GLY A 290 4.31 14.53 10.44
N LEU A 291 4.97 14.96 9.35
CA LEU A 291 5.53 16.30 9.22
C LEU A 291 4.43 17.36 9.18
N VAL A 292 3.41 17.19 8.33
CA VAL A 292 2.28 18.12 8.25
C VAL A 292 1.59 18.23 9.62
N PHE A 293 1.36 17.09 10.28
CA PHE A 293 0.80 17.05 11.62
C PHE A 293 1.67 17.80 12.64
N ALA A 294 2.99 17.57 12.63
CA ALA A 294 3.92 18.19 13.57
C ALA A 294 4.03 19.70 13.36
N VAL A 295 4.21 20.14 12.11
CA VAL A 295 4.32 21.56 11.74
C VAL A 295 3.03 22.30 12.10
N LEU A 296 1.86 21.77 11.74
CA LEU A 296 0.59 22.41 12.08
C LEU A 296 0.35 22.42 13.58
N THR A 297 0.69 21.35 14.30
CA THR A 297 0.59 21.33 15.76
C THR A 297 1.46 22.43 16.35
N TRP A 298 2.72 22.56 15.89
CA TRP A 298 3.64 23.58 16.38
C TRP A 298 3.15 25.00 16.07
N LEU A 299 2.80 25.29 14.82
CA LEU A 299 2.32 26.62 14.40
C LEU A 299 1.05 27.04 15.14
N LEU A 300 0.06 26.15 15.28
CA LEU A 300 -1.18 26.45 15.98
C LEU A 300 -0.95 26.58 17.50
N SER A 301 0.02 25.86 18.07
CA SER A 301 0.40 26.00 19.47
C SER A 301 1.12 27.31 19.80
N LEU A 302 1.75 27.97 18.82
CA LEU A 302 2.33 29.31 19.01
C LEU A 302 1.27 30.40 19.20
N ILE A 303 0.04 30.15 18.72
CA ILE A 303 -1.07 31.12 18.80
C ILE A 303 -1.87 30.86 20.08
N SER A 304 -1.53 31.58 21.16
CA SER A 304 -2.16 31.45 22.49
C SER A 304 -3.70 31.30 22.50
N PRO A 305 -4.50 32.15 21.83
CA PRO A 305 -5.95 32.00 21.84
C PRO A 305 -6.44 30.72 21.15
N ILE A 306 -5.71 30.20 20.17
CA ILE A 306 -6.06 28.95 19.48
C ILE A 306 -5.69 27.75 20.34
N ALA A 307 -4.48 27.76 20.91
CA ALA A 307 -3.96 26.70 21.77
C ALA A 307 -4.84 26.43 23.01
N LEU A 308 -5.44 27.48 23.58
CA LEU A 308 -6.29 27.39 24.77
C LEU A 308 -7.76 27.05 24.48
N ARG A 309 -8.26 27.33 23.27
CA ARG A 309 -9.70 27.21 22.94
C ARG A 309 -10.03 26.05 22.02
N PHE A 310 -9.07 25.56 21.24
CA PHE A 310 -9.32 24.55 20.22
C PHE A 310 -8.42 23.31 20.41
N PRO A 311 -8.90 22.11 20.03
CA PRO A 311 -8.11 20.89 20.07
C PRO A 311 -7.08 20.88 18.92
N VAL A 312 -5.95 21.58 19.10
CA VAL A 312 -4.89 21.77 18.09
C VAL A 312 -4.50 20.46 17.40
N LYS A 313 -4.29 19.39 18.16
CA LYS A 313 -3.91 18.07 17.61
C LYS A 313 -4.98 17.49 16.68
N LYS A 314 -6.27 17.70 16.99
CA LYS A 314 -7.37 17.19 16.14
C LYS A 314 -7.44 17.98 14.84
N ILE A 315 -7.27 19.30 14.91
CA ILE A 315 -7.20 20.16 13.72
C ILE A 315 -6.02 19.75 12.84
N ALA A 316 -4.83 19.61 13.41
CA ALA A 316 -3.63 19.17 12.70
C ALA A 316 -3.82 17.78 12.06
N ALA A 317 -4.48 16.84 12.74
CA ALA A 317 -4.78 15.52 12.19
C ALA A 317 -5.73 15.58 10.97
N VAL A 318 -6.75 16.44 10.98
CA VAL A 318 -7.65 16.63 9.82
C VAL A 318 -6.87 17.17 8.63
N PHE A 319 -6.05 18.21 8.82
CA PHE A 319 -5.25 18.77 7.74
C PHE A 319 -4.18 17.80 7.23
N ALA A 320 -3.57 17.00 8.10
CA ALA A 320 -2.66 15.93 7.70
C ALA A 320 -3.38 14.90 6.79
N LEU A 321 -4.61 14.52 7.11
CA LEU A 321 -5.41 13.64 6.26
C LEU A 321 -5.76 14.27 4.91
N ILE A 322 -6.08 15.56 4.88
CA ILE A 322 -6.33 16.28 3.61
C ILE A 322 -5.05 16.30 2.76
N ALA A 323 -3.91 16.61 3.36
CA ALA A 323 -2.62 16.62 2.67
C ALA A 323 -2.26 15.23 2.11
N LEU A 324 -2.47 14.17 2.90
CA LEU A 324 -2.24 12.80 2.45
C LEU A 324 -3.22 12.36 1.36
N ALA A 325 -4.47 12.81 1.40
CA ALA A 325 -5.44 12.52 0.34
C ALA A 325 -5.03 13.20 -0.97
N ALA A 326 -4.56 14.45 -0.90
CA ALA A 326 -3.99 15.15 -2.06
C ALA A 326 -2.74 14.42 -2.58
N TYR A 327 -1.84 14.00 -1.69
CA TYR A 327 -0.63 13.26 -2.06
C TYR A 327 -0.97 11.91 -2.73
N LEU A 328 -1.95 11.16 -2.23
CA LEU A 328 -2.41 9.91 -2.84
C LEU A 328 -2.89 10.09 -4.29
N VAL A 329 -3.55 11.21 -4.58
CA VAL A 329 -4.01 11.55 -5.93
C VAL A 329 -2.83 11.89 -6.83
N ILE A 330 -1.90 12.73 -6.35
CA ILE A 330 -0.68 13.14 -7.07
C ILE A 330 0.24 11.94 -7.33
N SER A 331 0.33 11.01 -6.39
CA SER A 331 1.22 9.85 -6.47
C SER A 331 0.68 8.73 -7.37
N GLY A 332 -0.46 8.96 -8.06
CA GLY A 332 -1.06 7.99 -8.98
C GLY A 332 -1.96 6.93 -8.36
N SER A 333 -2.22 7.02 -7.04
CA SER A 333 -3.14 6.11 -6.32
C SER A 333 -2.82 4.63 -6.53
N SER A 334 -1.53 4.27 -6.54
CA SER A 334 -1.09 2.88 -6.63
C SER A 334 -1.64 2.06 -5.44
N VAL A 335 -1.78 0.74 -5.62
CA VAL A 335 -2.29 -0.15 -4.56
C VAL A 335 -1.48 -0.02 -3.25
N PRO A 336 -0.12 0.03 -3.28
CA PRO A 336 0.67 0.29 -2.07
C PRO A 336 0.34 1.64 -1.41
N ALA A 337 0.23 2.72 -2.20
CA ALA A 337 -0.08 4.06 -1.69
C ALA A 337 -1.46 4.11 -1.01
N LEU A 338 -2.46 3.44 -1.59
CA LEU A 338 -3.81 3.36 -1.03
C LEU A 338 -3.84 2.60 0.30
N ARG A 339 -3.09 1.50 0.43
CA ARG A 339 -2.95 0.79 1.72
C ARG A 339 -2.33 1.68 2.79
N SER A 340 -1.26 2.38 2.44
CA SER A 340 -0.59 3.30 3.33
C SER A 340 -1.47 4.48 3.74
N PHE A 341 -2.28 5.00 2.82
CA PHE A 341 -3.28 6.02 3.12
C PHE A 341 -4.35 5.50 4.09
N ILE A 342 -4.86 4.28 3.90
CA ILE A 342 -5.82 3.65 4.83
C ILE A 342 -5.20 3.48 6.22
N MET A 343 -3.94 3.05 6.31
CA MET A 343 -3.22 2.98 7.60
C MET A 343 -3.08 4.36 8.25
N ALA A 344 -2.79 5.41 7.46
CA ALA A 344 -2.74 6.78 7.96
C ALA A 344 -4.12 7.27 8.44
N CYS A 345 -5.20 6.95 7.73
CA CYS A 345 -6.58 7.21 8.16
C CYS A 345 -6.88 6.56 9.51
N VAL A 346 -6.44 5.32 9.73
CA VAL A 346 -6.60 4.64 11.03
C VAL A 346 -5.77 5.32 12.12
N ALA A 347 -4.53 5.68 11.83
CA ALA A 347 -3.63 6.33 12.80
C ALA A 347 -4.12 7.73 13.20
N PHE A 348 -4.42 8.60 12.24
CA PHE A 348 -4.97 9.94 12.51
C PHE A 348 -6.41 9.88 13.03
N GLY A 349 -7.21 8.93 12.56
CA GLY A 349 -8.54 8.65 13.12
C GLY A 349 -8.47 8.27 14.60
N ALA A 350 -7.48 7.49 15.01
CA ALA A 350 -7.23 7.21 16.42
C ALA A 350 -6.89 8.49 17.20
N ILE A 351 -6.09 9.41 16.66
CA ILE A 351 -5.80 10.72 17.29
C ILE A 351 -7.10 11.53 17.46
N LEU A 352 -7.98 11.56 16.44
CA LEU A 352 -9.27 12.27 16.52
C LEU A 352 -10.18 11.70 17.62
N LEU A 353 -10.11 10.39 17.84
CA LEU A 353 -10.86 9.64 18.85
C LEU A 353 -10.14 9.55 20.21
N ASP A 354 -9.04 10.27 20.41
CA ASP A 354 -8.23 10.26 21.64
C ASP A 354 -7.74 8.84 22.02
N ARG A 355 -7.43 8.03 20.99
CA ARG A 355 -6.87 6.67 21.09
C ARG A 355 -5.40 6.66 20.63
N PRO A 356 -4.59 5.67 21.09
CA PRO A 356 -3.21 5.55 20.65
C PRO A 356 -3.13 5.23 19.15
N ALA A 357 -2.42 6.09 18.40
CA ALA A 357 -2.25 5.96 16.96
C ALA A 357 -1.47 4.71 16.54
N ILE A 358 -0.45 4.33 17.31
CA ILE A 358 0.37 3.14 17.07
C ILE A 358 -0.10 2.05 18.02
N SER A 359 -0.81 1.05 17.50
CA SER A 359 -1.28 -0.12 18.26
C SER A 359 -1.53 -1.32 17.35
N ILE A 360 -1.41 -2.53 17.89
CA ILE A 360 -1.73 -3.75 17.13
C ILE A 360 -3.19 -3.78 16.66
N ARG A 361 -4.09 -3.16 17.44
CA ARG A 361 -5.51 -3.00 17.07
C ARG A 361 -5.68 -2.09 15.85
N GLY A 362 -4.86 -1.04 15.74
CA GLY A 362 -4.81 -0.19 14.55
C GLY A 362 -4.34 -0.94 13.30
N VAL A 363 -3.36 -1.85 13.44
CA VAL A 363 -2.91 -2.72 12.34
C VAL A 363 -4.03 -3.65 11.89
N VAL A 364 -4.72 -4.30 12.84
CA VAL A 364 -5.87 -5.17 12.55
C VAL A 364 -7.01 -4.41 11.86
N LEU A 365 -7.37 -3.23 12.37
CA LEU A 365 -8.39 -2.38 11.74
C LEU A 365 -8.00 -1.97 10.31
N SER A 366 -6.73 -1.61 10.09
CA SER A 366 -6.22 -1.28 8.76
C SER A 366 -6.30 -2.48 7.82
N ALA A 367 -5.93 -3.68 8.29
CA ALA A 367 -6.02 -4.91 7.51
C ALA A 367 -7.46 -5.24 7.13
N LEU A 368 -8.40 -5.02 8.06
CA LEU A 368 -9.83 -5.19 7.78
C LEU A 368 -10.30 -4.21 6.71
N LEU A 369 -10.01 -2.91 6.86
CA LEU A 369 -10.43 -1.89 5.89
C LEU A 369 -9.83 -2.12 4.50
N VAL A 370 -8.54 -2.45 4.41
CA VAL A 370 -7.89 -2.75 3.13
C VAL A 370 -8.52 -3.98 2.47
N THR A 371 -8.79 -5.04 3.22
CA THR A 371 -9.40 -6.27 2.68
C THR A 371 -10.85 -6.05 2.23
N LEU A 372 -11.59 -5.14 2.88
CA LEU A 372 -12.94 -4.77 2.45
C LEU A 372 -12.94 -3.95 1.15
N ILE A 373 -11.97 -3.05 0.99
CA ILE A 373 -11.91 -2.13 -0.15
C ILE A 373 -11.24 -2.79 -1.37
N LEU A 374 -10.16 -3.54 -1.14
CA LEU A 374 -9.34 -4.24 -2.15
C LEU A 374 -9.08 -5.69 -1.72
N PRO A 375 -10.12 -6.55 -1.72
CA PRO A 375 -9.98 -7.95 -1.33
C PRO A 375 -8.97 -8.70 -2.21
N GLU A 376 -8.80 -8.33 -3.47
CA GLU A 376 -7.80 -8.92 -4.37
C GLU A 376 -6.37 -8.73 -3.90
N SER A 377 -6.11 -7.67 -3.13
CA SER A 377 -4.76 -7.33 -2.66
C SER A 377 -4.20 -8.36 -1.69
N VAL A 378 -5.02 -9.20 -1.05
CA VAL A 378 -4.56 -10.22 -0.08
C VAL A 378 -3.64 -11.27 -0.70
N LEU A 379 -3.78 -11.51 -2.00
CA LEU A 379 -2.93 -12.43 -2.76
C LEU A 379 -1.64 -11.77 -3.24
N GLU A 380 -1.53 -10.44 -3.17
CA GLU A 380 -0.37 -9.72 -3.64
C GLU A 380 0.78 -9.77 -2.61
N PRO A 381 2.03 -9.99 -3.07
CA PRO A 381 3.20 -9.99 -2.19
C PRO A 381 3.32 -8.70 -1.37
N GLY A 382 2.97 -7.56 -1.98
CA GLY A 382 3.04 -6.26 -1.32
C GLY A 382 2.12 -6.14 -0.10
N PHE A 383 0.95 -6.77 -0.11
CA PHE A 383 0.02 -6.75 1.04
C PHE A 383 0.62 -7.56 2.17
N GLN A 384 1.05 -8.78 1.86
CA GLN A 384 1.60 -9.73 2.80
C GLN A 384 2.84 -9.16 3.50
N MET A 385 3.79 -8.64 2.73
CA MET A 385 5.00 -8.01 3.25
C MET A 385 4.69 -6.77 4.09
N SER A 386 3.78 -5.89 3.62
CA SER A 386 3.45 -4.65 4.34
C SER A 386 2.81 -4.92 5.70
N PHE A 387 1.82 -5.81 5.78
CA PHE A 387 1.17 -6.14 7.05
C PHE A 387 2.05 -7.00 7.97
N ALA A 388 2.90 -7.89 7.42
CA ALA A 388 3.87 -8.63 8.21
C ALA A 388 4.90 -7.70 8.86
N ALA A 389 5.53 -6.81 8.09
CA ALA A 389 6.47 -5.82 8.61
C ALA A 389 5.81 -4.90 9.65
N THR A 390 4.63 -4.35 9.35
CA THR A 390 3.94 -3.43 10.26
C THR A 390 3.54 -4.11 11.56
N ALA A 391 3.00 -5.33 11.50
CA ALA A 391 2.65 -6.10 12.69
C ALA A 391 3.89 -6.42 13.55
N ALA A 392 4.99 -6.84 12.92
CA ALA A 392 6.26 -7.11 13.62
C ALA A 392 6.83 -5.85 14.28
N LEU A 393 6.89 -4.73 13.57
CA LEU A 393 7.41 -3.47 14.08
C LEU A 393 6.54 -2.87 15.20
N VAL A 394 5.21 -2.91 15.06
CA VAL A 394 4.30 -2.44 16.11
C VAL A 394 4.39 -3.32 17.36
N THR A 395 4.52 -4.63 17.18
CA THR A 395 4.73 -5.56 18.30
C THR A 395 6.06 -5.30 19.00
N LEU A 396 7.13 -5.11 18.24
CA LEU A 396 8.44 -4.73 18.77
C LEU A 396 8.36 -3.42 19.56
N PHE A 397 7.71 -2.40 19.02
CA PHE A 397 7.53 -1.11 19.69
C PHE A 397 6.74 -1.22 21.00
N GLU A 398 5.67 -2.02 21.03
CA GLU A 398 4.93 -2.29 22.27
C GLU A 398 5.78 -3.05 23.31
N LEU A 399 6.65 -3.98 22.86
CA LEU A 399 7.57 -4.71 23.74
C LEU A 399 8.64 -3.78 24.32
N LEU A 400 9.27 -2.95 23.49
CA LEU A 400 10.28 -1.98 23.92
C LEU A 400 9.71 -0.96 24.90
N LYS A 401 8.46 -0.52 24.70
CA LYS A 401 7.76 0.38 25.64
C LYS A 401 7.46 -0.25 27.00
N ARG A 402 7.29 -1.58 27.06
CA ARG A 402 7.01 -2.33 28.30
C ARG A 402 8.28 -2.74 29.04
N ALA A 403 9.45 -2.63 28.41
CA ALA A 403 10.71 -2.88 29.09
C ALA A 403 10.84 -1.92 30.29
N PRO A 404 11.32 -2.39 31.45
CA PRO A 404 11.55 -1.52 32.60
C PRO A 404 12.44 -0.35 32.15
N HIS A 405 12.04 0.89 32.44
CA HIS A 405 12.97 2.01 32.33
C HIS A 405 14.18 1.66 33.18
N GLU A 406 15.38 1.69 32.58
CA GLU A 406 16.60 1.58 33.37
C GLU A 406 16.55 2.63 34.49
N PRO A 407 16.95 2.29 35.71
CA PRO A 407 17.03 3.27 36.79
C PRO A 407 17.87 4.45 36.31
N ASN A 408 17.47 5.67 36.68
CA ASN A 408 18.19 6.92 36.39
C ASN A 408 19.65 6.81 36.86
N LEU A 409 20.52 6.25 36.03
CA LEU A 409 21.95 6.30 36.20
C LEU A 409 22.37 7.76 36.02
N PRO A 410 23.37 8.25 36.79
CA PRO A 410 23.85 9.62 36.65
C PRO A 410 24.20 9.91 35.19
N ALA A 411 23.74 11.06 34.69
CA ALA A 411 23.92 11.46 33.31
C ALA A 411 25.42 11.33 32.94
N PRO A 412 25.77 10.47 31.97
CA PRO A 412 27.15 10.35 31.53
C PRO A 412 27.62 11.72 31.02
N GLY A 413 28.90 12.06 31.21
CA GLY A 413 29.47 13.29 30.66
C GLY A 413 29.20 13.43 29.14
N LEU A 414 29.21 14.66 28.62
CA LEU A 414 28.77 15.01 27.26
C LEU A 414 29.24 14.01 26.17
N PHE A 415 30.50 13.57 26.25
CA PHE A 415 31.11 12.63 25.30
C PHE A 415 30.56 11.19 25.42
N ILE A 416 30.42 10.67 26.64
CA ILE A 416 29.89 9.32 26.90
C ILE A 416 28.38 9.30 26.60
N GLY A 417 27.66 10.38 26.91
CA GLY A 417 26.24 10.54 26.57
C GLY A 417 25.99 10.58 25.06
N ALA A 418 26.84 11.29 24.31
CA ALA A 418 26.79 11.30 22.84
C ALA A 418 27.07 9.91 22.25
N LEU A 419 28.09 9.20 22.76
CA LEU A 419 28.44 7.85 22.30
C LEU A 419 27.33 6.83 22.61
N GLN A 420 26.70 6.92 23.78
CA GLN A 420 25.55 6.10 24.15
C GLN A 420 24.32 6.43 23.28
N GLY A 421 24.10 7.70 22.94
CA GLY A 421 23.05 8.12 22.02
C GLY A 421 23.23 7.54 20.62
N ILE A 422 24.45 7.59 20.09
CA ILE A 422 24.79 7.04 18.77
C ILE A 422 24.66 5.51 18.74
N THR A 423 25.19 4.81 19.74
CA THR A 423 25.11 3.33 19.80
C THR A 423 23.67 2.84 19.97
N ARG A 424 22.85 3.53 20.78
CA ARG A 424 21.40 3.26 20.88
C ARG A 424 20.67 3.56 19.58
N GLY A 425 21.01 4.66 18.90
CA GLY A 425 20.46 5.02 17.60
C GLY A 425 20.74 3.96 16.53
N ILE A 426 22.01 3.62 16.32
CA ILE A 426 22.44 2.58 15.36
C ILE A 426 21.81 1.23 15.71
N GLY A 427 21.83 0.84 16.99
CA GLY A 427 21.20 -0.40 17.47
C GLY A 427 19.70 -0.44 17.18
N SER A 428 18.99 0.68 17.32
CA SER A 428 17.56 0.76 17.01
C SER A 428 17.26 0.61 15.52
N VAL A 429 18.04 1.25 14.64
CA VAL A 429 17.87 1.12 13.19
C VAL A 429 18.16 -0.30 12.74
N LEU A 430 19.26 -0.90 13.21
CA LEU A 430 19.60 -2.29 12.94
C LEU A 430 18.50 -3.26 13.39
N LEU A 431 17.96 -3.06 14.59
CA LEU A 431 16.88 -3.89 15.12
C LEU A 431 15.59 -3.75 14.30
N ILE A 432 15.22 -2.54 13.92
CA ILE A 432 14.06 -2.26 13.06
C ILE A 432 14.24 -2.94 11.69
N SER A 433 15.39 -2.75 11.04
CA SER A 433 15.68 -3.35 9.74
C SER A 433 15.72 -4.88 9.80
N LEU A 434 16.30 -5.45 10.86
CA LEU A 434 16.35 -6.91 11.04
C LEU A 434 14.95 -7.49 11.26
N VAL A 435 14.15 -6.90 12.15
CA VAL A 435 12.79 -7.38 12.43
C VAL A 435 11.87 -7.22 11.22
N ALA A 436 11.97 -6.11 10.49
CA ALA A 436 11.24 -5.92 9.25
C ALA A 436 11.67 -6.94 8.18
N GLY A 437 12.99 -7.12 7.99
CA GLY A 437 13.56 -8.08 7.05
C GLY A 437 13.09 -9.51 7.34
N LEU A 438 13.29 -10.00 8.56
CA LEU A 438 12.84 -11.34 8.97
C LEU A 438 11.32 -11.55 8.80
N ALA A 439 10.51 -10.50 8.95
CA ALA A 439 9.07 -10.58 8.72
C ALA A 439 8.71 -10.62 7.22
N THR A 440 9.50 -10.00 6.34
CA THR A 440 9.20 -9.90 4.90
C THR A 440 9.93 -10.93 4.04
N ASP A 441 11.10 -11.41 4.46
CA ASP A 441 11.98 -12.30 3.69
C ASP A 441 11.31 -13.61 3.28
N PRO A 442 10.49 -14.30 4.11
CA PRO A 442 9.80 -15.51 3.69
C PRO A 442 8.88 -15.27 2.48
N PHE A 443 8.19 -14.12 2.45
CA PHE A 443 7.33 -13.75 1.34
C PHE A 443 8.16 -13.36 0.11
N ALA A 444 9.29 -12.66 0.31
CA ALA A 444 10.18 -12.30 -0.78
C ALA A 444 10.80 -13.54 -1.46
N ILE A 445 11.23 -14.52 -0.67
CA ILE A 445 11.75 -15.81 -1.15
C ILE A 445 10.66 -16.55 -1.92
N TYR A 446 9.45 -16.68 -1.34
CA TYR A 446 8.36 -17.40 -1.97
C TYR A 446 7.92 -16.78 -3.32
N HIS A 447 7.68 -15.47 -3.35
CA HIS A 447 7.12 -14.80 -4.54
C HIS A 447 8.16 -14.40 -5.58
N PHE A 448 9.35 -14.00 -5.16
CA PHE A 448 10.38 -13.48 -6.07
C PHE A 448 11.56 -14.41 -6.24
N GLN A 449 11.63 -15.52 -5.49
CA GLN A 449 12.75 -16.48 -5.52
C GLN A 449 14.09 -15.77 -5.26
N ARG A 450 14.07 -14.77 -4.37
CA ARG A 450 15.19 -13.87 -4.09
C ARG A 450 15.35 -13.65 -2.60
N PHE A 451 16.61 -13.56 -2.19
CA PHE A 451 17.03 -13.15 -0.86
C PHE A 451 18.06 -12.03 -1.00
N SER A 452 17.79 -10.86 -0.42
CA SER A 452 18.65 -9.68 -0.57
C SER A 452 19.63 -9.60 0.60
N ILE A 453 20.83 -10.15 0.40
CA ILE A 453 21.89 -10.18 1.42
C ILE A 453 22.29 -8.77 1.86
N TYR A 454 22.28 -7.81 0.93
CA TYR A 454 22.68 -6.43 1.17
C TYR A 454 21.56 -5.54 1.73
N SER A 455 20.36 -6.07 2.01
CA SER A 455 19.24 -5.23 2.45
C SER A 455 19.51 -4.53 3.78
N LEU A 456 20.14 -5.22 4.74
CA LEU A 456 20.43 -4.66 6.05
C LEU A 456 21.42 -3.48 5.99
N PRO A 457 22.64 -3.62 5.41
CA PRO A 457 23.57 -2.50 5.31
C PRO A 457 23.05 -1.38 4.39
N ALA A 458 22.32 -1.72 3.31
CA ALA A 458 21.74 -0.72 2.42
C ALA A 458 20.67 0.11 3.14
N ASN A 459 19.73 -0.53 3.85
CA ASN A 459 18.69 0.18 4.61
C ASN A 459 19.26 0.99 5.77
N LEU A 460 20.33 0.53 6.43
CA LEU A 460 20.99 1.27 7.52
C LEU A 460 21.48 2.65 7.08
N ILE A 461 21.91 2.79 5.82
CA ILE A 461 22.43 4.04 5.27
C ILE A 461 21.35 4.81 4.51
N ALA A 462 20.56 4.12 3.68
CA ALA A 462 19.56 4.74 2.81
C ALA A 462 18.36 5.29 3.58
N GLU A 463 17.86 4.58 4.60
CA GLU A 463 16.63 4.97 5.30
C GLU A 463 16.76 6.28 6.07
N PRO A 464 17.88 6.55 6.80
CA PRO A 464 18.11 7.87 7.39
C PRO A 464 18.20 8.98 6.35
N ILE A 465 18.86 8.74 5.21
CA ILE A 465 18.96 9.74 4.13
C ILE A 465 17.56 10.08 3.62
N ILE A 466 16.72 9.06 3.38
CA ILE A 466 15.37 9.29 2.90
C ILE A 466 14.52 10.01 3.96
N SER A 467 14.57 9.57 5.21
CA SER A 467 13.73 10.11 6.27
C SER A 467 14.09 11.53 6.68
N PHE A 468 15.39 11.87 6.74
CA PHE A 468 15.86 13.15 7.28
C PHE A 468 16.30 14.16 6.21
N LEU A 469 16.66 13.72 5.00
CA LEU A 469 17.10 14.62 3.93
C LEU A 469 16.04 14.69 2.83
N VAL A 470 15.67 13.56 2.25
CA VAL A 470 14.78 13.51 1.07
C VAL A 470 13.37 13.96 1.43
N ALA A 471 12.75 13.38 2.46
CA ALA A 471 11.35 13.65 2.77
C ALA A 471 11.08 15.09 3.25
N PRO A 472 11.93 15.71 4.10
CA PRO A 472 11.80 17.13 4.43
C PRO A 472 12.01 18.03 3.21
N ALA A 473 12.98 17.70 2.34
CA ALA A 473 13.21 18.45 1.10
C ALA A 473 12.03 18.36 0.14
N ALA A 474 11.43 17.17 -0.02
CA ALA A 474 10.22 16.96 -0.81
C ALA A 474 9.04 17.78 -0.27
N SER A 475 8.89 17.82 1.06
CA SER A 475 7.82 18.58 1.71
C SER A 475 8.03 20.08 1.58
N LEU A 476 9.28 20.55 1.72
CA LEU A 476 9.65 21.95 1.49
C LEU A 476 9.44 22.34 0.03
N ALA A 477 9.82 21.49 -0.92
CA ALA A 477 9.55 21.68 -2.35
C ALA A 477 8.05 21.84 -2.60
N ALA A 478 7.21 20.99 -1.99
CA ALA A 478 5.76 21.06 -2.14
C ALA A 478 5.16 22.37 -1.58
N VAL A 479 5.69 22.88 -0.47
CA VAL A 479 5.26 24.16 0.12
C VAL A 479 5.73 25.37 -0.70
N LEU A 480 6.93 25.30 -1.28
CA LEU A 480 7.53 26.39 -2.05
C LEU A 480 7.12 26.40 -3.53
N ALA A 481 6.57 25.29 -4.04
CA ALA A 481 6.12 25.15 -5.43
C ALA A 481 5.10 26.23 -5.88
N PRO A 482 4.05 26.59 -5.11
CA PRO A 482 3.13 27.66 -5.49
C PRO A 482 3.78 29.04 -5.65
N PHE A 483 4.96 29.24 -5.05
CA PHE A 483 5.72 30.50 -5.12
C PHE A 483 6.81 30.47 -6.20
N GLY A 484 6.95 29.36 -6.95
CA GLY A 484 8.02 29.18 -7.93
C GLY A 484 9.41 29.00 -7.31
N LEU A 485 9.49 28.56 -6.05
CA LEU A 485 10.75 28.41 -5.29
C LEU A 485 11.09 26.93 -4.98
N SER A 486 10.56 26.00 -5.76
CA SER A 486 10.75 24.56 -5.54
C SER A 486 12.12 24.03 -5.96
N ASP A 487 12.84 24.73 -6.83
CA ASP A 487 14.00 24.18 -7.54
C ASP A 487 15.16 23.84 -6.59
N GLY A 488 15.48 24.72 -5.64
CA GLY A 488 16.53 24.48 -4.65
C GLY A 488 16.29 23.23 -3.80
N PRO A 489 15.12 23.10 -3.13
CA PRO A 489 14.75 21.87 -2.42
C PRO A 489 14.74 20.62 -3.30
N LEU A 490 14.29 20.71 -4.56
CA LEU A 490 14.29 19.58 -5.50
C LEU A 490 15.72 19.14 -5.86
N GLN A 491 16.63 20.07 -6.10
CA GLN A 491 18.04 19.78 -6.38
C GLN A 491 18.74 19.15 -5.18
N PHE A 492 18.46 19.64 -3.97
CA PHE A 492 18.98 19.03 -2.75
C PHE A 492 18.46 17.60 -2.57
N MET A 493 17.16 17.39 -2.79
CA MET A 493 16.54 16.07 -2.74
C MET A 493 17.17 15.12 -3.77
N ALA A 494 17.35 15.56 -5.01
CA ALA A 494 17.99 14.78 -6.06
C ALA A 494 19.44 14.42 -5.71
N SER A 495 20.20 15.35 -5.12
CA SER A 495 21.57 15.08 -4.68
C SER A 495 21.63 14.01 -3.58
N ALA A 496 20.70 14.06 -2.61
CA ALA A 496 20.57 13.03 -1.59
C ALA A 496 20.16 11.67 -2.19
N LEU A 497 19.30 11.67 -3.21
CA LEU A 497 18.90 10.45 -3.90
C LEU A 497 20.01 9.86 -4.77
N GLU A 498 20.89 10.69 -5.32
CA GLU A 498 22.08 10.23 -6.03
C GLU A 498 23.01 9.44 -5.09
N LEU A 499 23.16 9.89 -3.84
CA LEU A 499 23.90 9.18 -2.80
C LEU A 499 23.23 7.83 -2.47
N VAL A 500 21.90 7.80 -2.32
CA VAL A 500 21.15 6.54 -2.10
C VAL A 500 21.37 5.59 -3.27
N ALA A 501 21.32 6.11 -4.48
CA ALA A 501 21.45 5.32 -5.68
C ALA A 501 22.89 4.83 -5.91
N ALA A 502 23.91 5.44 -5.29
CA ALA A 502 25.29 4.94 -5.29
C ALA A 502 25.51 3.78 -4.29
N ILE A 503 24.63 3.64 -3.29
CA ILE A 503 24.64 2.52 -2.33
C ILE A 503 24.00 1.28 -2.96
N GLY A 504 22.93 1.48 -3.74
CA GLY A 504 22.23 0.45 -4.47
C GLY A 504 23.08 -0.13 -5.59
#